data_AF-E6SNA0-F1
#
_entry.id   AF-E6SNA0-F1
#
_cell.length_a   1.000
_cell.length_b   1.000
_cell.length_c   1.000
_cell.angle_alpha   90.00
_cell.angle_beta   90.00
_cell.angle_gamma   90.00
#
_symmetry.space_group_name_H-M   'P 1'
#
loop_
_entity.id
_entity.type
_entity.pdbx_description
1 polymer ?
#
loop_
_entity_poly.entity_id
_entity_poly.type
_entity_poly.pdbx_seq_one_letter_code
_entity_poly.pdbx_strand_id
1 'polypeptide(L)'
;MKKIDFRTVTVKKIDGSMEKVDMDYQGLANYIYNKTKDLGELEMARRLYKTGSLELDSKSASALRVYVEQAFGAVVHEVLFPVLDDIINNLKK
;
A
#
# COMPACT_ATOMS: atom_id res chain seq x y z
N MET A 1 9.89 -11.55 2.18
CA MET A 1 9.58 -10.11 2.14
C MET A 1 9.55 -9.66 0.69
N LYS A 2 8.62 -8.77 0.31
CA LYS A 2 8.54 -8.21 -1.05
C LYS A 2 8.59 -6.69 -1.02
N LYS A 3 9.29 -6.09 -1.97
CA LYS A 3 9.38 -4.64 -2.13
C LYS A 3 8.27 -4.14 -3.05
N ILE A 4 7.54 -3.11 -2.63
CA ILE A 4 6.51 -2.42 -3.41
C ILE A 4 6.90 -0.94 -3.54
N ASP A 5 6.74 -0.39 -4.74
CA ASP A 5 6.82 1.05 -5.01
C ASP A 5 5.40 1.64 -5.07
N PHE A 6 5.15 2.65 -4.26
CA PHE A 6 3.86 3.34 -4.13
C PHE A 6 3.85 4.70 -4.81
N ARG A 7 4.90 5.11 -5.53
CA ARG A 7 4.91 6.43 -6.20
C ARG A 7 3.91 6.48 -7.34
N THR A 8 3.77 5.36 -8.05
CA THR A 8 2.88 5.24 -9.21
C THR A 8 2.25 3.86 -9.26
N VAL A 9 1.00 3.79 -9.69
CA VAL A 9 0.30 2.53 -9.97
C VAL A 9 -0.29 2.56 -11.37
N THR A 10 -0.47 1.39 -11.97
CA THR A 10 -1.18 1.27 -13.25
C THR A 10 -2.60 0.82 -12.97
N VAL A 11 -3.57 1.70 -13.21
CA VAL A 11 -5.00 1.45 -13.01
C VAL A 11 -5.70 1.21 -14.33
N LYS A 12 -6.80 0.47 -14.29
CA LYS A 12 -7.70 0.28 -15.42
C LYS A 12 -8.80 1.33 -15.37
N LYS A 13 -8.97 2.08 -16.46
CA LYS A 13 -10.05 3.05 -16.64
C LYS A 13 -11.38 2.36 -16.97
N ILE A 14 -12.46 3.13 -16.88
CA ILE A 14 -13.81 2.69 -17.22
C ILE A 14 -13.92 2.22 -18.68
N ASP A 15 -13.16 2.82 -19.60
CA ASP A 15 -13.09 2.42 -21.02
C ASP A 15 -12.20 1.18 -21.27
N GLY A 16 -11.63 0.60 -20.21
CA GLY A 16 -10.76 -0.57 -20.27
C GLY A 16 -9.29 -0.28 -20.60
N SER A 17 -8.93 0.97 -20.91
CA SER A 17 -7.53 1.36 -21.10
C SER A 17 -6.76 1.39 -19.78
N MET A 18 -5.44 1.18 -19.85
CA MET A 18 -4.56 1.24 -18.68
C MET A 18 -3.89 2.62 -18.61
N GLU A 19 -3.85 3.21 -17.44
CA GLU A 19 -3.16 4.47 -17.19
C GLU A 19 -2.27 4.36 -15.96
N LYS A 20 -1.10 5.03 -16.04
CA LYS A 20 -0.22 5.19 -14.90
C LYS A 20 -0.62 6.45 -14.14
N VAL A 21 -0.95 6.28 -12.87
CA VAL A 21 -1.40 7.35 -11.97
C VAL A 21 -0.36 7.55 -10.87
N ASP A 22 -0.02 8.81 -10.61
CA ASP A 22 0.78 9.19 -9.45
C ASP A 22 -0.05 9.04 -8.19
N MET A 23 0.49 8.30 -7.23
CA MET A 23 -0.16 8.04 -5.95
C MET A 23 0.28 9.08 -4.93
N ASP A 24 -0.66 9.54 -4.11
CA ASP A 24 -0.34 10.32 -2.91
C ASP A 24 0.18 9.43 -1.77
N TYR A 25 1.35 8.82 -1.98
CA TYR A 25 1.97 7.93 -0.99
C TYR A 25 2.42 8.68 0.27
N GLN A 26 2.71 9.98 0.17
CA GLN A 26 3.05 10.82 1.31
C GLN A 26 1.81 11.10 2.17
N GLY A 27 0.65 11.34 1.54
CA GLY A 27 -0.65 11.41 2.20
C GLY A 27 -0.99 10.10 2.92
N LEU A 28 -0.81 8.95 2.27
CA LEU A 28 -0.98 7.63 2.92
C LEU A 28 -0.04 7.46 4.12
N ALA A 29 1.24 7.81 3.97
CA ALA A 29 2.21 7.72 5.06
C ALA A 29 1.81 8.60 6.25
N ASN A 30 1.42 9.85 5.99
CA ASN A 30 0.93 10.75 7.02
C ASN A 30 -0.35 10.23 7.68
N TYR A 31 -1.27 9.63 6.92
CA TYR A 31 -2.48 9.02 7.45
C TYR A 31 -2.14 7.90 8.44
N ILE A 32 -1.25 6.98 8.07
CA ILE A 32 -0.78 5.89 8.94
C ILE A 32 -0.11 6.45 10.19
N TYR A 33 0.84 7.40 10.02
CA TYR A 33 1.60 8.01 11.10
C TYR A 33 0.70 8.61 12.20
N ASN A 34 -0.39 9.27 11.79
CA ASN A 34 -1.32 9.93 12.72
C ASN A 34 -2.37 8.99 13.31
N LYS A 35 -2.57 7.79 12.75
CA LYS A 35 -3.62 6.85 13.16
C LYS A 35 -3.10 5.67 13.97
N THR A 36 -1.89 5.19 13.66
CA THR A 36 -1.38 3.97 14.27
C THR A 36 -1.10 4.13 15.77
N LYS A 37 -1.27 3.03 16.50
CA LYS A 37 -0.81 2.88 17.89
C LYS A 37 0.36 1.88 18.00
N ASP A 38 0.76 1.27 16.87
CA ASP A 38 1.83 0.28 16.79
C ASP A 38 3.13 0.95 16.32
N LEU A 39 4.22 0.73 17.04
CA LEU A 39 5.51 1.33 16.71
C LEU A 39 6.09 0.80 15.39
N GLY A 40 5.80 -0.44 15.01
CA GLY A 40 6.22 -1.02 13.73
C GLY A 40 5.52 -0.36 12.54
N GLU A 41 4.23 -0.09 12.66
CA GLU A 41 3.45 0.66 11.68
C GLU A 41 3.88 2.14 11.60
N LEU A 42 4.26 2.76 12.73
CA LEU A 42 4.85 4.11 12.74
C LEU A 42 6.15 4.16 11.92
N GLU A 43 7.03 3.18 12.08
CA GLU A 43 8.27 3.08 11.32
C GLU A 43 8.01 2.75 9.85
N MET A 44 6.99 1.95 9.55
CA MET A 44 6.52 1.73 8.18
C MET A 44 6.08 3.04 7.52
N ALA A 45 5.27 3.86 8.21
CA ALA A 45 4.85 5.16 7.72
C ALA A 45 6.04 6.09 7.42
N ARG A 46 7.04 6.15 8.32
CA ARG A 46 8.27 6.94 8.12
C ARG A 46 9.05 6.49 6.87
N ARG A 47 9.16 5.18 6.64
CA ARG A 47 9.84 4.64 5.45
C ARG A 47 9.08 4.94 4.16
N LEU A 48 7.76 4.80 4.18
CA LEU A 48 6.89 5.13 3.04
C LEU A 48 7.04 6.61 2.68
N TYR A 49 6.96 7.51 3.67
CA TYR A 49 7.05 8.95 3.44
C TYR A 49 8.38 9.36 2.80
N LYS A 50 9.50 8.77 3.25
CA LYS A 50 10.84 9.13 2.78
C LYS A 50 11.19 8.55 1.42
N THR A 51 10.74 7.33 1.14
CA THR A 51 11.23 6.57 -0.02
C THR A 51 10.18 6.32 -1.08
N GLY A 52 8.89 6.44 -0.74
CA GLY A 52 7.79 6.00 -1.60
C GLY A 52 7.74 4.49 -1.84
N SER A 53 8.52 3.71 -1.10
CA SER A 53 8.57 2.25 -1.25
C SER A 53 8.61 1.55 0.10
N LEU A 54 8.13 0.32 0.17
CA LEU A 54 8.16 -0.49 1.39
C LEU A 54 8.61 -1.91 1.08
N GLU A 55 9.38 -2.48 2.00
CA GLU A 55 9.60 -3.91 2.08
C GLU A 55 8.63 -4.50 3.08
N LEU A 56 7.76 -5.40 2.62
CA LEU A 56 6.65 -5.94 3.40
C LEU A 56 6.83 -7.43 3.66
N ASP A 57 6.50 -7.82 4.88
CA ASP A 57 6.15 -9.18 5.30
C ASP A 57 4.62 -9.33 5.42
N SER A 58 4.13 -10.52 5.79
CA SER A 58 2.68 -10.75 5.91
C SER A 58 2.01 -9.84 6.95
N LYS A 59 2.69 -9.54 8.07
CA LYS A 59 2.13 -8.69 9.14
C LYS A 59 1.98 -7.24 8.67
N SER A 60 3.05 -6.67 8.14
CA SER A 60 3.07 -5.29 7.62
C SER A 60 2.19 -5.12 6.39
N ALA A 61 2.10 -6.14 5.51
CA ALA A 61 1.16 -6.13 4.40
C ALA A 61 -0.30 -6.16 4.87
N SER A 62 -0.62 -6.96 5.89
CA SER A 62 -1.97 -7.00 6.48
C SER A 62 -2.36 -5.64 7.08
N ALA A 63 -1.45 -5.01 7.83
CA ALA A 63 -1.68 -3.67 8.38
C ALA A 63 -1.87 -2.62 7.27
N LEU A 64 -0.98 -2.61 6.28
CA LEU A 64 -1.04 -1.67 5.17
C LEU A 64 -2.34 -1.80 4.36
N ARG A 65 -2.83 -3.03 4.17
CA ARG A 65 -4.09 -3.29 3.46
C ARG A 65 -5.27 -2.57 4.11
N VAL A 66 -5.36 -2.58 5.45
CA VAL A 66 -6.40 -1.87 6.20
C VAL A 66 -6.33 -0.36 5.96
N TYR A 67 -5.12 0.21 5.94
CA TYR A 67 -4.94 1.64 5.69
C TYR A 67 -5.27 2.03 4.24
N VAL A 68 -4.90 1.19 3.26
CA VAL A 68 -5.25 1.40 1.85
C VAL A 68 -6.77 1.33 1.65
N GLU A 69 -7.43 0.39 2.31
CA GLU A 69 -8.89 0.25 2.30
C GLU A 69 -9.59 1.52 2.80
N GLN A 70 -9.05 2.15 3.86
CA GLN A 70 -9.61 3.37 4.44
C GLN A 70 -9.27 4.65 3.67
N ALA A 71 -8.09 4.71 3.04
CA ALA A 71 -7.56 5.94 2.45
C ALA A 71 -7.89 6.12 0.96
N PHE A 72 -8.11 5.03 0.22
CA PHE A 72 -8.30 5.08 -1.23
C PHE A 72 -9.62 4.49 -1.69
N GLY A 73 -10.03 4.86 -2.91
CA GLY A 73 -11.20 4.28 -3.57
C GLY A 73 -10.91 2.95 -4.28
N ALA A 74 -11.99 2.32 -4.75
CA ALA A 74 -11.97 0.98 -5.34
C ALA A 74 -10.99 0.80 -6.52
N VAL A 75 -10.74 1.84 -7.31
CA VAL A 75 -9.79 1.80 -8.45
C VAL A 75 -8.36 1.47 -7.98
N VAL A 76 -7.96 1.97 -6.82
CA VAL A 76 -6.64 1.66 -6.22
C VAL A 76 -6.67 0.29 -5.56
N HIS A 77 -7.80 -0.09 -4.96
CA HIS A 77 -7.98 -1.41 -4.33
C HIS A 77 -7.82 -2.55 -5.34
N GLU A 78 -8.40 -2.41 -6.53
CA GLU A 78 -8.29 -3.40 -7.61
C GLU A 78 -6.82 -3.71 -7.97
N VAL A 79 -5.93 -2.73 -7.84
CA VAL A 79 -4.51 -2.88 -8.14
C VAL A 79 -3.70 -3.36 -6.94
N LEU A 80 -3.91 -2.75 -5.76
CA LEU A 80 -3.07 -3.00 -4.59
C LEU A 80 -3.47 -4.25 -3.80
N PHE A 81 -4.76 -4.59 -3.73
CA PHE A 81 -5.21 -5.72 -2.92
C PHE A 81 -4.63 -7.05 -3.39
N PRO A 82 -4.63 -7.40 -4.70
CA PRO A 82 -4.02 -8.65 -5.15
C PRO A 82 -2.54 -8.76 -4.76
N VAL A 83 -1.79 -7.65 -4.84
CA VAL A 83 -0.36 -7.60 -4.48
C VAL A 83 -0.16 -7.80 -2.97
N LEU A 84 -0.96 -7.12 -2.15
CA LEU A 84 -0.89 -7.24 -0.70
C LEU A 84 -1.35 -8.61 -0.23
N ASP A 85 -2.46 -9.12 -0.77
CA ASP A 85 -3.02 -10.43 -0.45
C ASP A 85 -2.05 -11.56 -0.83
N ASP A 86 -1.33 -11.42 -1.95
CA ASP A 86 -0.26 -12.34 -2.32
C ASP A 86 0.87 -12.38 -1.27
N ILE A 87 1.29 -11.23 -0.74
CA ILE A 87 2.31 -11.17 0.33
C ILE A 87 1.78 -11.75 1.64
N ILE A 88 0.52 -11.46 1.97
CA ILE A 88 -0.13 -11.94 3.20
C ILE A 88 -0.22 -13.47 3.18
N ASN A 89 -0.59 -14.05 2.04
CA ASN A 89 -0.87 -15.48 1.90
C ASN A 89 0.36 -16.33 1.54
N ASN A 90 1.37 -15.79 0.86
CA ASN A 90 2.55 -16.56 0.44
C ASN A 90 3.55 -16.90 1.56
N LEU A 91 3.28 -16.52 2.81
CA LEU A 91 4.01 -17.03 3.98
C LEU A 91 3.40 -18.32 4.56
N LYS A 92 2.31 -18.84 3.97
CA LYS A 92 1.65 -20.09 4.37
C LYS A 92 1.97 -21.29 3.46
N LYS A 93 2.90 -21.16 2.50
CA LYS A 93 3.41 -22.26 1.67
C LYS A 93 4.83 -22.62 2.04
#